data_AF-A0A1Q6UZI6-F1
#
_entry.id   AF-A0A1Q6UZI6-F1
#
_cell.length_a   1.000
_cell.length_b   1.000
_cell.length_c   1.000
_cell.angle_alpha   90.00
_cell.angle_beta   90.00
_cell.angle_gamma   90.00
#
_symmetry.space_group_name_H-M   'P 1'
#
loop_
_entity.id
_entity.type
_entity.pdbx_description
1 polymer ?
#
loop_
_entity_poly.entity_id
_entity_poly.type
_entity_poly.pdbx_seq_one_letter_code
_entity_poly.pdbx_strand_id
1 'polypeptide(L)'
;MTFLTCNKIQALLSMYIDHKLDTDLEASVGLHLASCNRCQRKYIELKSMISSLRNSYKKIKEEVYTNSNSSISLNFKINEHERFKKNISAFLDNELNEVEMIEFKNYCDKMKSATDTIKPYIKLEKLLKDNYSIIQKQMPKNFSKDVINEAALKEPAKIVAIFESIGIFLLFSFLCIIFIGIYAFFIRF
;
A
#
# COMPACT_ATOMS: atom_id res chain seq x y z
N MET A 1 -30.85 -9.16 -18.35
CA MET A 1 -30.86 -10.29 -17.39
C MET A 1 -29.89 -11.35 -17.87
N THR A 2 -28.70 -11.44 -17.27
CA THR A 2 -27.71 -12.47 -17.58
C THR A 2 -28.10 -13.77 -16.88
N PHE A 3 -28.49 -14.79 -17.65
CA PHE A 3 -28.75 -16.12 -17.11
C PHE A 3 -27.45 -16.72 -16.58
N LEU A 4 -27.32 -16.80 -15.24
CA LEU A 4 -26.24 -17.53 -14.60
C LEU A 4 -26.43 -19.02 -14.85
N THR A 5 -25.40 -19.65 -15.43
CA THR A 5 -25.38 -21.10 -15.63
C THR A 5 -25.03 -21.82 -14.33
N CYS A 6 -25.50 -23.05 -14.16
CA CYS A 6 -25.24 -23.85 -12.96
C CYS A 6 -23.75 -24.00 -12.64
N ASN A 7 -22.87 -24.03 -13.65
CA ASN A 7 -21.43 -24.13 -13.48
C ASN A 7 -20.84 -22.87 -12.84
N LYS A 8 -21.29 -21.68 -13.26
CA LYS A 8 -20.86 -20.41 -12.67
C LYS A 8 -21.30 -20.32 -11.21
N ILE A 9 -22.53 -20.75 -10.92
CA ILE A 9 -23.04 -20.72 -9.55
C ILE A 9 -22.29 -21.67 -8.64
N GLN A 10 -21.96 -22.87 -9.12
CA GLN A 10 -21.19 -23.82 -8.31
C GLN A 10 -19.83 -23.25 -7.86
N ALA A 11 -19.18 -22.41 -8.66
CA ALA A 11 -17.95 -21.72 -8.28
C ALA A 11 -18.19 -20.58 -7.28
N LEU A 12 -19.37 -19.95 -7.31
CA LEU A 12 -19.74 -18.83 -6.46
C LEU A 12 -20.37 -19.24 -5.12
N LEU A 13 -20.77 -20.50 -4.94
CA LEU A 13 -21.44 -20.99 -3.74
C LEU A 13 -20.63 -20.76 -2.45
N SER A 14 -19.31 -20.94 -2.50
CA SER A 14 -18.44 -20.71 -1.33
C SER A 14 -18.43 -19.23 -0.91
N MET A 15 -18.31 -18.33 -1.88
CA MET A 15 -18.35 -16.88 -1.66
C MET A 15 -19.73 -16.39 -1.21
N TYR A 16 -20.80 -17.03 -1.72
CA TYR A 16 -22.18 -16.77 -1.31
C TYR A 16 -22.44 -17.17 0.14
N ILE A 17 -21.94 -18.34 0.59
CA ILE A 17 -22.07 -18.79 1.99
C ILE A 17 -21.33 -17.85 2.95
N ASP A 18 -20.21 -17.27 2.50
CA ASP A 18 -19.38 -16.34 3.27
C ASP A 18 -19.86 -14.87 3.21
N HIS A 19 -20.96 -14.56 2.49
CA HIS A 19 -21.44 -13.20 2.23
C HIS A 19 -20.36 -12.26 1.64
N LYS A 20 -19.53 -12.78 0.73
CA LYS A 20 -18.45 -12.04 0.04
C LYS A 20 -18.77 -11.71 -1.42
N LEU A 21 -20.05 -11.77 -1.79
CA LEU A 21 -20.51 -11.41 -3.12
C LEU A 21 -21.03 -9.98 -3.13
N ASP A 22 -20.94 -9.35 -4.30
CA ASP A 22 -21.60 -8.07 -4.54
C ASP A 22 -23.13 -8.21 -4.49
N THR A 23 -23.82 -7.15 -4.10
CA THR A 23 -25.27 -7.15 -3.81
C THR A 23 -26.11 -7.62 -5.00
N ASP A 24 -25.77 -7.20 -6.22
CA ASP A 24 -26.44 -7.62 -7.46
C ASP A 24 -26.20 -9.11 -7.76
N LEU A 25 -24.99 -9.59 -7.49
CA LEU A 25 -24.60 -10.99 -7.71
C LEU A 25 -25.26 -11.92 -6.69
N GLU A 26 -25.35 -11.48 -5.43
CA GLU A 26 -26.01 -12.21 -4.34
C GLU A 26 -27.50 -12.42 -4.63
N ALA A 27 -28.18 -11.38 -5.12
CA ALA A 27 -29.57 -11.47 -5.56
C ALA A 27 -29.74 -12.45 -6.74
N SER A 28 -28.84 -12.38 -7.73
CA SER A 28 -28.87 -13.26 -8.91
C SER A 28 -28.62 -14.74 -8.55
N VAL A 29 -27.68 -15.01 -7.65
CA VAL A 29 -27.42 -16.36 -7.11
C VAL A 29 -28.63 -16.86 -6.32
N GLY A 30 -29.23 -16.01 -5.48
CA GLY A 30 -30.43 -16.33 -4.70
C GLY A 30 -31.62 -16.71 -5.59
N LEU A 31 -31.89 -15.94 -6.65
CA LEU A 31 -32.94 -16.24 -7.63
C LEU A 31 -32.70 -17.58 -8.33
N HIS A 32 -31.46 -17.86 -8.73
CA HIS A 32 -31.16 -19.14 -9.36
C HIS A 32 -31.30 -20.31 -8.38
N LEU A 33 -30.87 -20.17 -7.14
CA LEU A 33 -31.04 -21.18 -6.09
C LEU A 33 -32.51 -21.50 -5.83
N ALA A 34 -33.41 -20.50 -5.89
CA ALA A 34 -34.86 -20.71 -5.79
C ALA A 34 -35.44 -21.48 -7.00
N SER A 35 -34.87 -21.29 -8.19
CA SER A 35 -35.34 -21.94 -9.43
C SER A 35 -34.72 -23.32 -9.72
N CYS A 36 -33.52 -23.60 -9.19
CA CYS A 36 -32.70 -24.76 -9.60
C CYS A 36 -32.45 -25.71 -8.42
N ASN A 37 -33.22 -26.80 -8.37
CA ASN A 37 -33.10 -27.85 -7.34
C ASN A 37 -31.70 -28.47 -7.24
N ARG A 38 -30.96 -28.57 -8.36
CA ARG A 38 -29.61 -29.15 -8.38
C ARG A 38 -28.60 -28.27 -7.64
N CYS A 39 -28.62 -26.95 -7.90
CA CYS A 39 -27.74 -26.00 -7.23
C CYS A 39 -28.14 -25.82 -5.75
N GLN A 40 -29.44 -25.83 -5.47
CA GLN A 40 -29.96 -25.71 -4.11
C GLN A 40 -29.52 -26.87 -3.19
N ARG A 41 -29.56 -28.11 -3.69
CA ARG A 41 -29.07 -29.27 -2.93
C ARG A 41 -27.58 -29.15 -2.60
N LYS A 42 -26.76 -28.73 -3.58
CA LYS A 42 -25.33 -28.50 -3.36
C LYS A 42 -25.07 -27.39 -2.35
N TYR A 43 -25.83 -26.29 -2.41
CA TYR A 43 -25.75 -25.21 -1.44
C TYR A 43 -26.04 -25.70 -0.02
N ILE A 44 -27.11 -26.46 0.17
CA ILE A 44 -27.49 -27.02 1.48
C ILE A 44 -26.41 -27.97 2.01
N GLU A 45 -25.87 -28.82 1.16
CA GLU A 45 -24.81 -29.76 1.50
C GLU A 45 -23.52 -29.02 1.93
N LEU A 46 -23.06 -28.06 1.14
CA LEU A 46 -21.89 -27.23 1.45
C LEU A 46 -22.11 -26.44 2.75
N LYS A 47 -23.27 -25.82 2.92
CA LYS A 47 -23.63 -25.08 4.13
C LYS A 47 -23.65 -25.99 5.37
N SER A 48 -24.21 -27.19 5.23
CA SER A 48 -24.25 -28.22 6.27
C SER A 48 -22.83 -28.64 6.67
N MET A 49 -21.96 -28.97 5.71
CA MET A 49 -20.57 -29.33 5.98
C MET A 49 -19.81 -28.20 6.70
N ILE A 50 -19.92 -26.96 6.22
CA ILE A 50 -19.27 -25.80 6.85
C ILE A 50 -19.80 -25.57 8.27
N SER A 51 -21.12 -25.69 8.47
CA SER A 51 -21.73 -25.54 9.80
C SER A 51 -21.29 -26.64 10.77
N SER A 52 -21.19 -27.89 10.29
CA SER A 52 -20.70 -29.03 11.07
C SER A 52 -19.24 -28.85 11.45
N LEU A 53 -18.40 -28.39 10.52
CA LEU A 53 -17.00 -28.07 10.82
C LEU A 53 -16.88 -26.94 11.84
N ARG A 54 -17.68 -25.88 11.71
CA ARG A 54 -17.72 -24.77 12.68
C ARG A 54 -18.18 -25.24 14.06
N ASN A 55 -19.17 -26.12 14.12
CA ASN A 55 -19.68 -26.68 15.37
C ASN A 55 -18.67 -27.64 16.00
N SER A 56 -18.01 -28.50 15.22
CA SER A 56 -16.93 -29.36 15.71
C SER A 56 -15.77 -28.52 16.22
N TYR A 57 -15.38 -27.46 15.51
CA TYR A 57 -14.38 -26.51 15.98
C TYR A 57 -14.80 -25.82 17.28
N LYS A 58 -16.07 -25.42 17.41
CA LYS A 58 -16.61 -24.82 18.63
C LYS A 58 -16.64 -25.80 19.81
N LYS A 59 -17.06 -27.05 19.58
CA LYS A 59 -17.05 -28.12 20.58
C LYS A 59 -15.64 -28.48 21.02
N ILE A 60 -14.72 -28.66 20.07
CA ILE A 60 -13.29 -28.86 20.37
C ILE A 60 -12.77 -27.67 21.18
N LYS A 61 -13.11 -26.43 20.78
CA LYS A 61 -12.74 -25.23 21.54
C LYS A 61 -13.29 -25.26 22.97
N GLU A 62 -14.57 -25.58 23.17
CA GLU A 62 -15.25 -25.65 24.47
C GLU A 62 -14.71 -26.80 25.35
N GLU A 63 -14.54 -28.01 24.82
CA GLU A 63 -13.97 -29.17 25.51
C GLU A 63 -12.50 -28.92 25.90
N VAL A 64 -11.75 -28.22 25.03
CA VAL A 64 -10.35 -27.85 25.28
C VAL A 64 -10.23 -26.74 26.34
N TYR A 65 -11.20 -25.81 26.46
CA TYR A 65 -11.25 -24.86 27.59
C TYR A 65 -11.41 -25.54 28.95
N THR A 66 -12.01 -26.73 29.01
CA THR A 66 -12.16 -27.48 30.26
C THR A 66 -10.90 -28.29 30.63
N ASN A 67 -10.01 -28.58 29.67
CA ASN A 67 -8.73 -29.26 29.88
C ASN A 67 -7.56 -28.28 29.71
N SER A 68 -7.15 -27.68 30.84
CA SER A 68 -6.27 -26.50 30.95
C SER A 68 -4.88 -26.58 30.28
N ASN A 69 -4.30 -27.77 30.08
CA ASN A 69 -2.93 -27.88 29.54
C ASN A 69 -2.87 -27.96 28.01
N SER A 70 -3.92 -28.48 27.36
CA SER A 70 -4.01 -28.58 25.89
C SER A 70 -4.45 -27.25 25.26
N SER A 71 -5.38 -26.54 25.92
CA SER A 71 -5.93 -25.24 25.48
C SER A 71 -4.90 -24.14 25.39
N ILE A 72 -3.97 -24.08 26.34
CA ILE A 72 -2.92 -23.05 26.34
C ILE A 72 -2.05 -23.22 25.09
N SER A 73 -1.61 -24.45 24.79
CA SER A 73 -0.73 -24.71 23.64
C SER A 73 -1.38 -24.44 22.28
N LEU A 74 -2.68 -24.74 22.15
CA LEU A 74 -3.42 -24.54 20.90
C LEU A 74 -3.79 -23.06 20.70
N ASN A 75 -4.26 -22.38 21.75
CA ASN A 75 -4.52 -20.94 21.69
C ASN A 75 -3.22 -20.16 21.42
N PHE A 76 -2.10 -20.59 22.02
CA PHE A 76 -0.79 -20.04 21.75
C PHE A 76 -0.41 -20.18 20.28
N LYS A 77 -0.50 -21.39 19.70
CA LYS A 77 -0.20 -21.62 18.27
C LYS A 77 -1.12 -20.84 17.32
N ILE A 78 -2.42 -20.74 17.63
CA ILE A 78 -3.37 -19.97 16.82
C ILE A 78 -3.03 -18.48 16.88
N ASN A 79 -2.75 -17.96 18.08
CA ASN A 79 -2.37 -16.57 18.27
C ASN A 79 -1.04 -16.22 17.57
N GLU A 80 -0.05 -17.11 17.63
CA GLU A 80 1.21 -16.96 16.90
C GLU A 80 1.00 -16.91 15.39
N HIS A 81 0.15 -17.79 14.84
CA HIS A 81 -0.13 -17.81 13.41
C HIS A 81 -0.90 -16.58 12.92
N GLU A 82 -1.85 -16.07 13.70
CA GLU A 82 -2.58 -14.84 13.36
C GLU A 82 -1.67 -13.60 13.49
N ARG A 83 -0.80 -13.57 14.51
CA ARG A 83 0.24 -12.54 14.64
C ARG A 83 1.19 -12.55 13.45
N PHE A 84 1.63 -13.74 13.03
CA PHE A 84 2.44 -13.93 11.83
C PHE A 84 1.77 -13.34 10.59
N LYS A 85 0.51 -13.70 10.31
CA LYS A 85 -0.22 -13.18 9.13
C LYS A 85 -0.31 -11.66 9.12
N LYS A 86 -0.60 -11.05 10.29
CA LYS A 86 -0.71 -9.60 10.41
C LYS A 86 0.62 -8.90 10.12
N ASN A 87 1.73 -9.53 10.47
CA ASN A 87 3.06 -8.96 10.34
C ASN A 87 3.72 -9.18 8.97
N ILE A 88 3.07 -9.88 8.02
CA ILE A 88 3.65 -10.15 6.69
C ILE A 88 3.97 -8.84 5.95
N SER A 89 3.05 -7.87 5.92
CA SER A 89 3.29 -6.60 5.20
C SER A 89 4.45 -5.82 5.84
N ALA A 90 4.39 -5.62 7.16
CA ALA A 90 5.43 -4.92 7.90
C ALA A 90 6.80 -5.60 7.78
N PHE A 91 6.85 -6.94 7.64
CA PHE A 91 8.09 -7.66 7.37
C PHE A 91 8.67 -7.31 5.99
N LEU A 92 7.84 -7.26 4.95
CA LEU A 92 8.29 -6.92 3.58
C LEU A 92 8.77 -5.47 3.48
N ASP A 93 8.11 -4.57 4.20
CA ASP A 93 8.43 -3.15 4.22
C ASP A 93 9.55 -2.78 5.22
N ASN A 94 10.12 -3.78 5.92
CA ASN A 94 11.13 -3.59 6.97
C ASN A 94 10.67 -2.64 8.11
N GLU A 95 9.37 -2.61 8.40
CA GLU A 95 8.78 -1.80 9.47
C GLU A 95 8.74 -2.53 10.83
N LEU A 96 9.03 -3.83 10.86
CA LEU A 96 9.11 -4.60 12.10
C LEU A 96 10.33 -4.18 12.93
N ASN A 97 10.15 -4.19 14.25
CA ASN A 97 11.29 -4.01 15.16
C ASN A 97 12.23 -5.24 15.11
N GLU A 98 13.47 -5.09 15.61
CA GLU A 98 14.48 -6.15 15.54
C GLU A 98 14.04 -7.46 16.20
N VAL A 99 13.28 -7.38 17.30
CA VAL A 99 12.78 -8.55 18.05
C VAL A 99 11.70 -9.27 17.25
N GLU A 100 10.71 -8.54 16.74
CA GLU A 100 9.62 -9.04 15.91
C GLU A 100 10.14 -9.64 14.61
N MET A 101 11.17 -9.04 14.02
CA MET A 101 11.87 -9.56 12.85
C MET A 101 12.48 -10.94 13.12
N ILE A 102 13.12 -11.12 14.28
CA ILE A 102 13.70 -12.40 14.69
C ILE A 102 12.59 -13.43 14.99
N GLU A 103 11.55 -13.04 15.72
CA GLU A 103 10.39 -13.91 16.00
C GLU A 103 9.72 -14.40 14.72
N PHE A 104 9.52 -13.50 13.76
CA PHE A 104 8.91 -13.79 12.48
C PHE A 104 9.74 -14.77 11.65
N LYS A 105 11.06 -14.57 11.58
CA LYS A 105 11.98 -15.50 10.91
C LYS A 105 11.99 -16.88 11.58
N ASN A 106 12.10 -16.90 12.91
CA ASN A 106 12.04 -18.14 13.68
C ASN A 106 10.73 -18.91 13.44
N TYR A 107 9.61 -18.21 13.27
CA TYR A 107 8.33 -18.83 12.93
C TYR A 107 8.32 -19.43 11.52
N CYS A 108 8.89 -18.73 10.53
CA CYS A 108 9.04 -19.24 9.16
C CYS A 108 9.90 -20.51 9.11
N ASP A 109 10.98 -20.54 9.88
CA ASP A 109 11.90 -21.68 9.95
C ASP A 109 11.22 -22.90 10.59
N LYS A 110 10.42 -22.69 11.65
CA LYS A 110 9.68 -23.75 12.32
C LYS A 110 8.53 -24.29 11.49
N MET A 111 7.88 -23.46 10.66
CA MET A 111 6.65 -23.82 9.96
C MET A 111 6.75 -23.63 8.44
N LYS A 112 6.82 -24.76 7.71
CA LYS A 112 6.89 -24.76 6.24
C LYS A 112 5.72 -24.00 5.58
N SER A 113 4.51 -24.14 6.10
CA SER A 113 3.33 -23.43 5.59
C SER A 113 3.47 -21.89 5.67
N ALA A 114 4.18 -21.38 6.69
CA ALA A 114 4.43 -19.95 6.83
C ALA A 114 5.40 -19.45 5.75
N THR A 115 6.47 -20.21 5.51
CA THR A 115 7.43 -19.95 4.43
C THR A 115 6.77 -19.99 3.05
N ASP A 116 5.93 -20.98 2.78
CA ASP A 116 5.19 -21.10 1.52
C ASP A 116 4.20 -19.94 1.31
N THR A 117 3.67 -19.37 2.41
CA THR A 117 2.79 -18.20 2.36
C THR A 117 3.55 -16.93 1.96
N ILE A 118 4.77 -16.71 2.46
CA ILE A 118 5.54 -15.48 2.22
C ILE A 118 6.29 -15.49 0.88
N LYS A 119 6.75 -16.67 0.44
CA LYS A 119 7.60 -16.82 -0.76
C LYS A 119 7.04 -16.12 -2.03
N PRO A 120 5.73 -16.15 -2.33
CA PRO A 120 5.16 -15.40 -3.44
C PRO A 120 5.32 -13.87 -3.30
N TYR A 121 5.19 -13.34 -2.08
CA TYR A 121 5.30 -11.90 -1.82
C TYR A 121 6.74 -11.41 -1.99
N ILE A 122 7.73 -12.13 -1.46
CA ILE A 122 9.15 -11.80 -1.67
C ILE A 122 9.51 -11.85 -3.16
N LYS A 123 8.96 -12.84 -3.89
CA LYS A 123 9.16 -12.93 -5.34
C LYS A 123 8.57 -11.72 -6.05
N LEU A 124 7.38 -11.28 -5.67
CA LEU A 124 6.73 -10.10 -6.23
C LEU A 124 7.55 -8.83 -5.96
N GLU A 125 7.99 -8.62 -4.73
CA GLU A 125 8.84 -7.48 -4.35
C GLU A 125 10.11 -7.41 -5.20
N LYS A 126 10.77 -8.55 -5.40
CA LYS A 126 11.96 -8.64 -6.26
C LYS A 126 11.64 -8.26 -7.71
N LEU A 127 10.56 -8.80 -8.28
CA LEU A 127 10.15 -8.47 -9.64
C LEU A 127 9.82 -6.98 -9.80
N LEU A 128 9.21 -6.35 -8.79
CA LEU A 128 8.93 -4.91 -8.79
C LEU A 128 10.23 -4.09 -8.75
N LYS A 129 11.17 -4.43 -7.86
CA LYS A 129 12.48 -3.77 -7.78
C LYS A 129 13.27 -3.92 -9.08
N ASP A 130 13.28 -5.11 -9.66
CA ASP A 130 13.95 -5.39 -10.92
C ASP A 130 13.35 -4.54 -12.06
N ASN A 131 12.02 -4.54 -12.20
CA ASN A 131 11.31 -3.73 -13.19
C ASN A 131 11.58 -2.23 -13.02
N TYR A 132 11.52 -1.72 -11.79
CA TYR A 132 11.84 -0.33 -11.49
C TYR A 132 13.26 0.03 -11.94
N SER A 133 14.25 -0.82 -11.63
CA SER A 133 15.64 -0.60 -12.03
C SER A 133 15.83 -0.62 -13.55
N ILE A 134 15.07 -1.44 -14.28
CA ILE A 134 15.09 -1.49 -15.75
C ILE A 134 14.54 -0.19 -16.33
N ILE A 135 13.38 0.27 -15.84
CA ILE A 135 12.77 1.53 -16.27
C ILE A 135 13.72 2.71 -15.98
N GLN A 136 14.34 2.72 -14.81
CA GLN A 136 15.31 3.74 -14.44
C GLN A 136 16.52 3.77 -15.40
N LYS A 137 17.05 2.61 -15.80
CA LYS A 137 18.14 2.53 -16.78
C LYS A 137 17.70 2.94 -18.19
N GLN A 138 16.46 2.66 -18.58
CA GLN A 138 15.89 3.05 -19.87
C GLN A 138 15.55 4.54 -19.96
N MET A 139 15.46 5.24 -18.82
CA MET A 139 15.26 6.69 -18.75
C MET A 139 16.54 7.41 -18.29
N PRO A 140 17.55 7.57 -19.16
CA PRO A 140 18.82 8.21 -18.79
C PRO A 140 18.69 9.71 -18.49
N LYS A 141 17.57 10.34 -18.86
CA LYS A 141 17.33 11.76 -18.62
C LYS A 141 16.55 11.96 -17.31
N ASN A 142 17.24 12.47 -16.30
CA ASN A 142 16.61 12.90 -15.05
C ASN A 142 15.82 14.20 -15.27
N PHE A 143 14.54 14.09 -15.61
CA PHE A 143 13.62 15.23 -15.71
C PHE A 143 13.50 16.03 -14.41
N SER A 144 13.87 15.44 -13.27
CA SER A 144 13.97 16.17 -11.99
C SER A 144 14.89 17.39 -12.09
N LYS A 145 16.06 17.28 -12.73
CA LYS A 145 16.98 18.41 -12.87
C LYS A 145 16.42 19.46 -13.81
N ASP A 146 15.78 19.03 -14.89
CA ASP A 146 15.17 19.94 -15.86
C ASP A 146 14.00 20.71 -15.24
N VAL A 147 13.15 20.04 -14.46
CA VAL A 147 12.02 20.66 -13.73
C VAL A 147 12.48 21.56 -12.57
N ILE A 148 13.50 21.15 -11.80
CA ILE A 148 14.07 21.99 -10.72
C ILE A 148 14.74 23.22 -11.32
N ASN A 149 15.48 23.06 -12.42
CA ASN A 149 16.10 24.18 -13.11
C ASN A 149 15.05 25.12 -13.69
N GLU A 150 13.97 24.59 -14.30
CA GLU A 150 12.89 25.43 -14.84
C GLU A 150 12.08 26.14 -13.75
N ALA A 151 11.90 25.51 -12.58
CA ALA A 151 11.29 26.14 -11.42
C ALA A 151 12.21 27.22 -10.80
N ALA A 152 13.51 26.97 -10.69
CA ALA A 152 14.50 27.92 -10.17
C ALA A 152 14.72 29.10 -11.13
N LEU A 153 14.66 28.87 -12.45
CA LEU A 153 14.76 29.90 -13.50
C LEU A 153 13.50 30.77 -13.61
N LYS A 154 12.45 30.52 -12.82
CA LYS A 154 11.27 31.41 -12.73
C LYS A 154 11.45 32.55 -11.73
N GLU A 155 12.44 32.48 -10.84
CA GLU A 155 12.79 33.54 -9.88
C GLU A 155 13.82 34.63 -10.33
N PRO A 156 14.68 34.45 -11.36
CA PRO A 156 15.73 35.43 -11.70
C PRO A 156 15.17 36.70 -12.36
N ALA A 157 13.94 36.67 -12.90
CA ALA A 157 13.33 37.84 -13.53
C ALA A 157 13.15 39.02 -12.56
N LYS A 158 12.93 38.76 -11.26
CA LYS A 158 12.85 39.82 -10.25
C LYS A 158 14.23 40.37 -9.88
N ILE A 159 15.25 39.53 -9.83
CA ILE A 159 16.60 39.92 -9.38
C ILE A 159 17.28 40.79 -10.46
N VAL A 160 17.15 40.43 -11.74
CA VAL A 160 17.74 41.21 -12.85
C VAL A 160 17.14 42.62 -12.93
N ALA A 161 15.81 42.76 -12.76
CA ALA A 161 15.15 44.06 -12.75
C ALA A 161 15.57 44.96 -11.56
N ILE A 162 15.83 44.37 -10.39
CA ILE A 162 16.30 45.10 -9.21
C ILE A 162 17.73 45.62 -9.43
N PHE A 163 18.62 44.81 -10.01
CA PHE A 163 20.00 45.24 -10.29
C PHE A 163 20.10 46.36 -11.32
N GLU A 164 19.30 46.33 -12.39
CA GLU A 164 19.26 47.42 -13.38
C GLU A 164 18.78 48.74 -12.75
N SER A 165 17.78 48.70 -11.87
CA SER A 165 17.28 49.91 -11.19
C SER A 165 18.30 50.53 -10.22
N ILE A 166 19.08 49.70 -9.51
CA ILE A 166 20.11 50.14 -8.56
C ILE A 166 21.31 50.75 -9.30
N GLY A 167 21.70 50.16 -10.44
CA GLY A 167 22.79 50.68 -11.27
C GLY A 167 22.51 52.10 -11.79
N ILE A 168 21.27 52.36 -12.22
CA ILE A 168 20.84 53.68 -12.67
C ILE A 168 20.87 54.70 -11.51
N PHE A 169 20.45 54.30 -10.31
CA PHE A 169 20.44 55.18 -9.14
C PHE A 169 21.85 55.59 -8.70
N LEU A 170 22.82 54.67 -8.74
CA LEU A 170 24.22 54.97 -8.40
C LEU A 170 24.88 55.93 -9.40
N LEU A 171 24.62 55.75 -10.70
CA LEU A 171 25.10 56.66 -11.74
C LEU A 171 24.56 58.08 -11.55
N PHE A 172 23.27 58.21 -11.22
CA PHE A 172 22.64 59.50 -10.98
C PHE A 172 23.22 60.20 -9.74
N SER A 173 23.44 59.45 -8.66
CA SER A 173 24.09 59.94 -7.44
C SER A 173 25.50 60.49 -7.71
N PHE A 174 26.29 59.77 -8.51
CA PHE A 174 27.65 60.21 -8.88
C PHE A 174 27.64 61.52 -9.68
N LEU A 175 26.71 61.65 -10.63
CA LEU A 175 26.54 62.90 -11.39
C LEU A 175 26.16 64.06 -10.47
N CYS A 176 25.23 63.86 -9.54
CA CYS A 176 24.85 64.90 -8.58
C CYS A 176 26.04 65.37 -7.73
N ILE A 177 26.89 64.45 -7.25
CA ILE A 177 28.09 64.80 -6.46
C ILE A 177 29.07 65.63 -7.29
N ILE A 178 29.30 65.28 -8.55
CA ILE A 178 30.16 66.03 -9.46
C ILE A 178 29.59 67.44 -9.70
N PHE A 179 28.28 67.55 -9.96
CA PHE A 179 27.63 68.85 -10.16
C PHE A 179 27.70 69.73 -8.92
N ILE A 180 27.46 69.18 -7.73
CA ILE A 180 27.58 69.92 -6.46
C ILE A 180 29.03 70.37 -6.23
N GLY A 181 30.01 69.52 -6.53
CA GLY A 181 31.44 69.86 -6.41
C GLY A 181 31.86 71.01 -7.33
N ILE A 182 31.38 71.00 -8.58
CA ILE A 182 31.63 72.09 -9.54
C ILE A 182 30.94 73.39 -9.08
N TYR A 183 29.71 73.31 -8.58
CA TYR A 183 28.96 74.47 -8.09
C TYR A 183 29.62 75.10 -6.85
N ALA A 184 30.10 74.28 -5.91
CA ALA A 184 30.83 74.73 -4.73
C ALA A 184 32.19 75.36 -5.07
N PHE A 185 32.86 74.88 -6.12
CA PHE A 185 34.09 75.47 -6.64
C PHE A 185 33.86 76.86 -7.24
N PHE A 186 32.77 77.03 -8.01
CA PHE A 186 32.42 78.30 -8.64
C PHE A 186 31.95 79.39 -7.66
N ILE A 187 31.38 79.02 -6.50
CA ILE A 187 30.95 79.96 -5.45
C ILE A 187 32.12 80.48 -4.61
N ARG A 188 33.26 79.77 -4.61
CA ARG A 188 34.42 80.09 -3.76
C ARG A 188 35.49 80.92 -4.51
N PHE A 189 35.24 81.26 -5.76
CA PHE A 189 36.05 82.13 -6.62
C PHE A 189 35.29 83.43 -6.91
#